data_AF-A0A3N5V2A3-F1
#
_entry.id   AF-A0A3N5V2A3-F1
#
_cell.length_a   1.000
_cell.length_b   1.000
_cell.length_c   1.000
_cell.angle_alpha   90.00
_cell.angle_beta   90.00
_cell.angle_gamma   90.00
#
_symmetry.space_group_name_H-M   'P 1'
#
loop_
_entity.id
_entity.type
_entity.pdbx_description
1 polymer ?
#
loop_
_entity_poly.entity_id
_entity_poly.type
_entity_poly.pdbx_seq_one_letter_code
_entity_poly.pdbx_strand_id
1 'polypeptide(L)'
;FGDRLVRIGASLVMLLVLLSMGLKRQDFFLRVGNLHAVAEPERWGIPHKPETWLGFGGRYALIIAVILLIFTVPGMKPSLSNLSVGLVLFAALCAVMNAFAEEFLYRSALLPQVLPIFGKGASVVLVAGWFGLAHYFGMPQGITGVILTFIGGWVMAKAMVETRGMGWPLILHTVSDFTIYMVVLLAGGF
;
A
#
# COMPACT_ATOMS: atom_id res chain seq x y z
N PHE A 1 -8.42 16.37 5.62
CA PHE A 1 -9.51 15.36 5.70
C PHE A 1 -10.34 15.29 4.41
N GLY A 2 -10.68 16.42 3.76
CA GLY A 2 -11.48 16.44 2.52
C GLY A 2 -10.96 15.53 1.40
N ASP A 3 -9.67 15.58 1.07
CA ASP A 3 -9.10 14.77 -0.02
C ASP A 3 -9.21 13.25 0.21
N ARG A 4 -9.15 12.81 1.48
CA ARG A 4 -9.32 11.39 1.83
C ARG A 4 -10.76 10.93 1.62
N LEU A 5 -11.75 11.78 1.94
CA LEU A 5 -13.16 11.47 1.68
C LEU A 5 -13.47 11.42 0.18
N VAL A 6 -12.87 12.31 -0.61
CA VAL A 6 -12.97 12.29 -2.08
C VAL A 6 -12.38 10.99 -2.65
N ARG A 7 -11.23 10.54 -2.16
CA ARG A 7 -10.63 9.26 -2.57
C ARG A 7 -11.50 8.06 -2.23
N ILE A 8 -12.08 8.02 -1.03
CA ILE A 8 -13.02 6.96 -0.63
C ILE A 8 -14.26 6.98 -1.54
N GLY A 9 -14.85 8.15 -1.77
CA GLY A 9 -15.99 8.31 -2.67
C GLY A 9 -15.68 7.85 -4.09
N ALA A 10 -14.54 8.27 -4.65
CA ALA A 10 -14.09 7.85 -5.98
C ALA A 10 -13.84 6.33 -6.06
N SER A 11 -13.29 5.74 -5.00
CA SER A 11 -13.11 4.28 -4.90
C SER A 11 -14.43 3.54 -4.92
N LEU A 12 -15.43 4.02 -4.17
CA LEU A 12 -16.76 3.43 -4.14
C LEU A 12 -17.48 3.56 -5.50
N VAL A 13 -17.39 4.72 -6.14
CA VAL A 13 -17.96 4.94 -7.48
C VAL A 13 -17.30 4.01 -8.51
N MET A 14 -15.97 3.96 -8.53
CA MET A 14 -15.25 3.06 -9.45
C MET A 14 -15.59 1.60 -9.17
N LEU A 15 -15.68 1.17 -7.92
CA LEU A 15 -16.13 -0.18 -7.57
C LEU A 15 -17.53 -0.47 -8.12
N LEU A 16 -18.47 0.45 -7.96
CA LEU A 16 -19.83 0.32 -8.50
C LEU A 16 -19.85 0.24 -10.03
N VAL A 17 -19.06 1.07 -10.71
CA VAL A 17 -18.92 1.04 -12.18
C VAL A 17 -18.39 -0.31 -12.63
N LEU A 18 -17.31 -0.80 -12.03
CA LEU A 18 -16.71 -2.08 -12.39
C LEU A 18 -17.65 -3.26 -12.15
N LEU A 19 -18.40 -3.24 -11.04
CA LEU A 19 -19.44 -4.24 -10.77
C LEU A 19 -20.60 -4.15 -11.78
N SER A 20 -21.00 -2.94 -12.19
CA SER A 20 -22.06 -2.73 -13.18
C SER A 20 -21.68 -3.21 -14.59
N MET A 21 -20.39 -3.27 -14.91
CA MET A 21 -19.86 -3.83 -16.16
C MET A 21 -19.83 -5.38 -16.18
N GLY A 22 -20.33 -6.05 -15.13
CA GLY A 22 -20.38 -7.51 -15.04
C GLY A 22 -19.06 -8.18 -14.65
N LEU A 23 -18.04 -7.39 -14.28
CA LEU A 23 -16.74 -7.88 -13.86
C LEU A 23 -16.80 -8.39 -12.41
N LYS A 24 -16.17 -9.53 -12.14
CA LYS A 24 -16.17 -10.17 -10.83
C LYS A 24 -15.06 -9.57 -9.97
N ARG A 25 -15.24 -9.59 -8.63
CA ARG A 25 -14.23 -9.12 -7.66
C ARG A 25 -12.83 -9.71 -7.92
N GLN A 26 -12.77 -10.98 -8.31
CA GLN A 26 -11.51 -11.68 -8.62
C GLN A 26 -10.76 -11.11 -9.83
N ASP A 27 -11.48 -10.50 -10.79
CA ASP A 27 -10.90 -9.91 -12.00
C ASP A 27 -10.10 -8.64 -11.67
N PHE A 28 -10.28 -8.09 -10.46
CA PHE A 28 -9.55 -6.95 -9.91
C PHE A 28 -8.66 -7.28 -8.73
N PHE A 29 -8.38 -8.57 -8.49
CA PHE A 29 -7.67 -9.02 -7.28
C PHE A 29 -8.36 -8.60 -5.97
N LEU A 30 -9.66 -8.26 -5.98
CA LEU A 30 -10.46 -7.92 -4.78
C LEU A 30 -10.84 -9.19 -4.00
N ARG A 31 -9.82 -9.92 -3.57
CA ARG A 31 -9.86 -11.11 -2.74
C ARG A 31 -8.54 -11.22 -1.98
N VAL A 32 -8.50 -12.03 -0.93
CA VAL A 32 -7.26 -12.21 -0.13
C VAL A 32 -6.12 -12.78 -0.96
N GLY A 33 -6.39 -13.75 -1.83
CA GLY A 33 -5.36 -14.48 -2.59
C GLY A 33 -4.68 -15.58 -1.78
N ASN A 34 -3.62 -16.18 -2.32
CA ASN A 34 -2.81 -17.19 -1.64
C ASN A 34 -1.67 -16.50 -0.87
N LEU A 35 -1.85 -16.29 0.44
CA LEU A 35 -0.86 -15.63 1.30
C LEU A 35 0.45 -16.44 1.46
N HIS A 36 0.44 -17.73 1.13
CA HIS A 36 1.62 -18.60 1.19
C HIS A 36 2.28 -18.81 -0.17
N ALA A 37 1.84 -18.08 -1.21
CA ALA A 37 2.47 -18.13 -2.52
C ALA A 37 3.97 -17.82 -2.44
N VAL A 38 4.72 -18.28 -3.43
CA VAL A 38 6.16 -18.03 -3.51
C VAL A 38 6.40 -16.62 -4.04
N ALA A 39 7.16 -15.84 -3.28
CA ALA A 39 7.78 -14.61 -3.75
C ALA A 39 8.95 -14.98 -4.67
N GLU A 40 8.77 -14.77 -5.98
CA GLU A 40 9.81 -15.08 -6.97
C GLU A 40 11.02 -14.18 -6.79
N PRO A 41 12.25 -14.69 -6.98
CA PRO A 41 13.45 -13.88 -6.89
C PRO A 41 13.54 -12.87 -8.03
N GLU A 42 14.16 -11.74 -7.76
CA GLU A 42 14.25 -10.61 -8.69
C GLU A 42 15.70 -10.21 -8.90
N ARG A 43 16.03 -9.64 -10.06
CA ARG A 43 17.43 -9.37 -10.46
C ARG A 43 18.17 -8.43 -9.49
N TRP A 44 17.43 -7.60 -8.76
CA TRP A 44 17.97 -6.69 -7.75
C TRP A 44 17.84 -7.22 -6.31
N GLY A 45 17.48 -8.49 -6.11
CA GLY A 45 17.61 -9.19 -4.84
C GLY A 45 16.45 -9.05 -3.84
N ILE A 46 15.27 -8.60 -4.27
CA ILE A 46 14.11 -8.41 -3.39
C ILE A 46 12.94 -9.29 -3.88
N PRO A 47 12.86 -10.58 -3.47
CA PRO A 47 13.87 -11.36 -2.72
C PRO A 47 15.01 -11.92 -3.61
N HIS A 48 16.13 -12.34 -2.99
CA HIS A 48 17.27 -12.92 -3.70
C HIS A 48 17.08 -14.39 -4.07
N LYS A 49 16.32 -15.13 -3.25
CA LYS A 49 15.96 -16.54 -3.47
C LYS A 49 14.45 -16.71 -3.31
N PRO A 50 13.85 -17.76 -3.91
CA PRO A 50 12.45 -18.07 -3.70
C PRO A 50 12.15 -18.26 -2.21
N GLU A 51 11.08 -17.65 -1.73
CA GLU A 51 10.58 -17.79 -0.36
C GLU A 51 9.07 -17.59 -0.33
N THR A 52 8.38 -18.07 0.70
CA THR A 52 6.96 -17.75 0.88
C THR A 52 6.74 -16.26 1.15
N TRP A 53 5.64 -15.72 0.64
CA TRP A 53 5.18 -14.38 0.97
C TRP A 53 4.92 -14.20 2.47
N LEU A 54 4.62 -15.25 3.22
CA LEU A 54 4.52 -15.18 4.69
C LEU A 54 5.83 -14.74 5.34
N GLY A 55 6.94 -15.39 5.00
CA GLY A 55 8.26 -15.01 5.52
C GLY A 55 8.74 -13.68 4.99
N PHE A 56 8.70 -13.51 3.66
CA PHE A 56 9.18 -12.30 3.01
C PHE A 56 8.33 -11.07 3.36
N GLY A 57 7.01 -11.16 3.22
CA GLY A 57 6.06 -10.08 3.49
C GLY A 57 6.05 -9.66 4.96
N GLY A 58 6.12 -10.61 5.90
CA GLY A 58 6.22 -10.30 7.33
C GLY A 58 7.48 -9.48 7.67
N ARG A 59 8.65 -9.87 7.13
CA ARG A 59 9.89 -9.09 7.33
C ARG A 59 9.83 -7.74 6.62
N TYR A 60 9.26 -7.68 5.42
CA TYR A 60 9.11 -6.43 4.69
C TYR A 60 8.21 -5.44 5.43
N ALA A 61 7.13 -5.92 6.07
CA ALA A 61 6.26 -5.09 6.92
C ALA A 61 7.02 -4.42 8.07
N LEU A 62 7.93 -5.16 8.73
CA LEU A 62 8.78 -4.58 9.77
C LEU A 62 9.77 -3.56 9.19
N ILE A 63 10.41 -3.89 8.06
CA ILE A 63 11.39 -3.02 7.39
C ILE A 63 10.74 -1.69 6.99
N ILE A 64 9.56 -1.72 6.35
CA ILE A 64 8.87 -0.50 5.91
C ILE A 64 8.44 0.36 7.09
N ALA A 65 7.95 -0.25 8.19
CA ALA A 65 7.63 0.49 9.41
C ALA A 65 8.86 1.20 9.99
N VAL A 66 10.00 0.51 10.10
CA VAL A 66 11.26 1.09 10.60
C VAL A 66 11.75 2.22 9.70
N ILE A 67 11.75 2.02 8.37
CA ILE A 67 12.14 3.07 7.41
C ILE A 67 11.24 4.29 7.58
N LEU A 68 9.92 4.11 7.64
CA LEU A 68 8.98 5.22 7.81
C LEU A 68 9.20 5.96 9.13
N LEU A 69 9.47 5.27 10.23
CA LEU A 69 9.82 5.91 11.49
C LEU A 69 11.09 6.79 11.36
N ILE A 70 12.14 6.27 10.72
CA ILE A 70 13.39 7.01 10.49
C ILE A 70 13.13 8.32 9.71
N PHE A 71 12.26 8.27 8.70
CA PHE A 71 11.98 9.45 7.87
C PHE A 71 10.96 10.42 8.49
N THR A 72 10.04 9.94 9.32
CA THR A 72 8.91 10.76 9.81
C THR A 72 9.13 11.34 11.20
N VAL A 73 9.76 10.59 12.12
CA VAL A 73 9.96 11.01 13.51
C VAL A 73 10.79 12.29 13.65
N PRO A 74 11.91 12.49 12.92
CA PRO A 74 12.72 13.71 13.07
C PRO A 74 11.97 15.00 12.71
N GLY A 75 11.09 14.94 11.71
CA GLY A 75 10.29 16.08 11.26
C GLY A 75 9.07 16.35 12.12
N MET A 76 8.43 15.30 12.64
CA MET A 76 7.16 15.41 13.36
C MET A 76 7.30 15.54 14.88
N LYS A 77 8.40 15.01 15.46
CA LYS A 77 8.66 15.04 16.91
C LYS A 77 7.47 14.55 17.76
N PRO A 78 6.99 13.32 17.56
CA PRO A 78 5.84 12.78 18.29
C PRO A 78 6.08 12.71 19.81
N SER A 79 5.02 12.94 20.59
CA SER A 79 5.02 12.77 22.05
C SER A 79 4.14 11.60 22.48
N LEU A 80 4.69 10.71 23.31
CA LEU A 80 3.93 9.61 23.91
C LEU A 80 2.96 10.07 25.01
N SER A 81 3.04 11.33 25.45
CA SER A 81 2.09 11.90 26.42
C SER A 81 0.64 11.84 25.93
N ASN A 82 0.44 11.82 24.61
CA ASN A 82 -0.86 11.81 23.95
C ASN A 82 -1.35 10.39 23.62
N LEU A 83 -0.57 9.36 23.96
CA LEU A 83 -0.90 7.99 23.63
C LEU A 83 -2.14 7.52 24.41
N SER A 84 -3.14 7.04 23.68
CA SER A 84 -4.33 6.43 24.25
C SER A 84 -4.82 5.27 23.38
N VAL A 85 -5.59 4.36 23.97
CA VAL A 85 -6.23 3.27 23.21
C VAL A 85 -7.12 3.84 22.10
N GLY A 86 -7.87 4.91 22.39
CA GLY A 86 -8.71 5.58 21.40
C GLY A 86 -7.91 6.09 20.20
N LEU A 87 -6.75 6.70 20.43
CA LEU A 87 -5.86 7.17 19.37
C LEU A 87 -5.31 6.02 18.53
N VAL A 88 -4.89 4.93 19.16
CA VAL A 88 -4.38 3.74 18.46
C VAL A 88 -5.46 3.11 17.58
N LEU A 89 -6.67 2.94 18.10
CA LEU A 89 -7.80 2.40 17.34
C LEU A 89 -8.19 3.32 16.18
N PHE A 90 -8.18 4.63 16.41
CA PHE A 90 -8.47 5.62 15.38
C PHE A 90 -7.41 5.60 14.25
N ALA A 91 -6.12 5.53 14.61
CA ALA A 91 -5.03 5.40 13.65
C ALA A 91 -5.16 4.12 12.82
N ALA A 92 -5.49 3.00 13.46
CA ALA A 92 -5.70 1.71 12.79
C ALA A 92 -6.87 1.76 11.80
N LEU A 93 -8.00 2.37 12.19
CA LEU A 93 -9.15 2.55 11.31
C LEU A 93 -8.79 3.41 10.09
N CYS A 94 -8.14 4.56 10.32
CA CYS A 94 -7.71 5.45 9.25
C CYS A 94 -6.72 4.76 8.30
N ALA A 95 -5.80 3.95 8.83
CA ALA A 95 -4.83 3.20 8.05
C ALA A 95 -5.48 2.16 7.16
N VAL A 96 -6.37 1.31 7.68
CA VAL A 96 -7.05 0.28 6.89
C VAL A 96 -7.90 0.91 5.79
N MET A 97 -8.64 1.97 6.11
CA MET A 97 -9.50 2.66 5.13
C MET A 97 -8.67 3.31 4.01
N ASN A 98 -7.58 3.99 4.34
CA ASN A 98 -6.71 4.64 3.37
C ASN A 98 -5.99 3.61 2.50
N ALA A 99 -5.38 2.60 3.12
CA ALA A 99 -4.72 1.51 2.43
C ALA A 99 -5.67 0.82 1.45
N PHE A 100 -6.90 0.49 1.86
CA PHE A 100 -7.88 -0.13 0.95
C PHE A 100 -8.21 0.77 -0.24
N ALA A 101 -8.50 2.06 0.00
CA ALA A 101 -8.83 3.00 -1.07
C ALA A 101 -7.67 3.15 -2.06
N GLU A 102 -6.44 3.28 -1.57
CA GLU A 102 -5.27 3.43 -2.43
C GLU A 102 -4.88 2.14 -3.15
N GLU A 103 -4.90 0.99 -2.49
CA GLU A 103 -4.71 -0.31 -3.15
C GLU A 103 -5.72 -0.51 -4.26
N PHE A 104 -6.97 -0.12 -4.03
CA PHE A 104 -8.01 -0.24 -5.02
C PHE A 104 -7.75 0.68 -6.23
N LEU A 105 -7.57 1.98 -5.99
CA LEU A 105 -7.41 2.99 -7.04
C LEU A 105 -6.11 2.84 -7.84
N TYR A 106 -4.99 2.62 -7.16
CA TYR A 106 -3.68 2.61 -7.79
C TYR A 106 -3.26 1.24 -8.33
N ARG A 107 -3.84 0.14 -7.82
CA ARG A 107 -3.44 -1.22 -8.20
C ARG A 107 -4.61 -2.07 -8.68
N SER A 108 -5.59 -2.41 -7.86
CA SER A 108 -6.65 -3.34 -8.26
C SER A 108 -7.44 -2.90 -9.50
N ALA A 109 -7.72 -1.60 -9.64
CA ALA A 109 -8.44 -1.09 -10.80
C ALA A 109 -7.59 -1.10 -12.09
N LEU A 110 -6.26 -0.94 -11.99
CA LEU A 110 -5.37 -0.74 -13.13
C LEU A 110 -4.57 -2.00 -13.49
N LEU A 111 -3.96 -2.65 -12.50
CA LEU A 111 -3.01 -3.75 -12.68
C LEU A 111 -3.56 -4.92 -13.49
N PRO A 112 -4.78 -5.46 -13.25
CA PRO A 112 -5.31 -6.56 -14.06
C PRO A 112 -5.58 -6.17 -15.51
N GLN A 113 -5.77 -4.88 -15.82
CA GLN A 113 -6.04 -4.40 -17.18
C GLN A 113 -4.77 -4.34 -18.01
N VAL A 114 -3.66 -3.94 -17.37
CA VAL A 114 -2.36 -3.78 -18.04
C VAL A 114 -1.53 -5.08 -18.03
N LEU A 115 -1.79 -5.98 -17.09
CA LEU A 115 -1.04 -7.23 -16.92
C LEU A 115 -1.04 -8.14 -18.17
N PRO A 116 -2.17 -8.39 -18.87
CA PRO A 116 -2.18 -9.19 -20.09
C PRO A 116 -1.48 -8.52 -21.27
N ILE A 117 -1.32 -7.19 -21.24
CA ILE A 117 -0.78 -6.39 -22.34
C ILE A 117 0.74 -6.29 -22.23
N PHE A 118 1.26 -5.94 -21.05
CA PHE A 118 2.68 -5.67 -20.84
C PHE A 118 3.43 -6.77 -20.08
N GLY A 119 2.72 -7.78 -19.55
CA GLY A 119 3.30 -8.80 -18.68
C GLY A 119 3.65 -8.28 -17.29
N LYS A 120 4.14 -9.19 -16.42
CA LYS A 120 4.38 -8.93 -14.98
C LYS A 120 5.29 -7.73 -14.74
N GLY A 121 6.51 -7.76 -15.29
CA GLY A 121 7.56 -6.78 -14.96
C GLY A 121 7.15 -5.33 -15.27
N ALA A 122 6.76 -5.07 -16.51
CA ALA A 122 6.37 -3.73 -16.95
C ALA A 122 5.09 -3.24 -16.25
N SER A 123 4.11 -4.12 -16.00
CA SER A 123 2.89 -3.75 -15.30
C SER A 123 3.14 -3.35 -13.84
N VAL A 124 3.99 -4.10 -13.13
CA VAL A 124 4.37 -3.80 -11.74
C VAL A 124 5.11 -2.46 -11.67
N VAL A 125 6.07 -2.21 -12.58
CA VAL A 125 6.80 -0.94 -12.65
C VAL A 125 5.87 0.23 -12.97
N LEU A 126 4.92 0.05 -13.89
CA LEU A 126 3.97 1.09 -14.28
C LEU A 126 3.10 1.53 -13.10
N VAL A 127 2.46 0.59 -12.40
CA VAL A 127 1.58 0.94 -11.27
C VAL A 127 2.37 1.47 -10.07
N ALA A 128 3.59 0.97 -9.85
CA ALA A 128 4.49 1.49 -8.83
C ALA A 128 4.95 2.92 -9.14
N GLY A 129 5.27 3.20 -10.40
CA GLY A 129 5.63 4.54 -10.90
C GLY A 129 4.49 5.53 -10.70
N TRP A 130 3.28 5.14 -11.11
CA TRP A 130 2.07 5.93 -10.92
C TRP A 130 1.82 6.25 -9.43
N PHE A 131 1.92 5.25 -8.57
CA PHE A 131 1.79 5.42 -7.12
C PHE A 131 2.88 6.34 -6.55
N GLY A 132 4.13 6.16 -6.96
CA GLY A 132 5.24 6.99 -6.54
C GLY A 132 5.04 8.47 -6.88
N LEU A 133 4.72 8.76 -8.15
CA LEU A 133 4.48 10.14 -8.60
C LEU A 133 3.30 10.80 -7.88
N ALA A 134 2.24 10.04 -7.60
CA ALA A 134 1.10 10.54 -6.84
C ALA A 134 1.44 10.96 -5.40
N HIS A 135 2.59 10.54 -4.88
CA HIS A 135 3.08 10.89 -3.54
C HIS A 135 4.05 12.07 -3.51
N TYR A 136 4.31 12.75 -4.63
CA TYR A 136 5.19 13.93 -4.62
C TYR A 136 4.70 15.00 -3.63
N PHE A 137 3.38 15.22 -3.55
CA PHE A 137 2.73 16.09 -2.57
C PHE A 137 1.99 15.30 -1.46
N GLY A 138 2.19 13.98 -1.42
CA GLY A 138 1.56 13.08 -0.45
C GLY A 138 2.42 12.86 0.79
N MET A 139 2.11 11.85 1.60
CA MET A 139 2.92 11.46 2.75
C MET A 139 3.43 10.03 2.55
N PRO A 140 4.75 9.77 2.54
CA PRO A 140 5.86 10.73 2.64
C PRO A 140 5.96 11.64 1.40
N GLN A 141 6.44 12.88 1.59
CA GLN A 141 6.43 13.92 0.54
C GLN A 141 7.77 14.09 -0.20
N GLY A 142 7.72 14.80 -1.33
CA GLY A 142 8.88 15.17 -2.14
C GLY A 142 9.54 13.99 -2.85
N ILE A 143 10.74 14.20 -3.36
CA ILE A 143 11.49 13.19 -4.15
C ILE A 143 11.73 11.92 -3.33
N THR A 144 12.08 12.06 -2.05
CA THR A 144 12.24 10.92 -1.14
C THR A 144 10.94 10.14 -1.01
N GLY A 145 9.81 10.84 -0.86
CA GLY A 145 8.48 10.23 -0.85
C GLY A 145 8.18 9.44 -2.11
N VAL A 146 8.43 10.02 -3.29
CA VAL A 146 8.26 9.34 -4.58
C VAL A 146 9.08 8.05 -4.64
N ILE A 147 10.34 8.07 -4.22
CA ILE A 147 11.22 6.90 -4.26
C ILE A 147 10.75 5.81 -3.28
N LEU A 148 10.45 6.20 -2.03
CA LEU A 148 10.00 5.25 -1.00
C LEU A 148 8.68 4.57 -1.40
N THR A 149 7.73 5.35 -1.89
CA THR A 149 6.42 4.86 -2.31
C THR A 149 6.49 4.09 -3.62
N PHE A 150 7.38 4.44 -4.55
CA PHE A 150 7.69 3.60 -5.71
C PHE A 150 8.18 2.21 -5.28
N ILE A 151 9.18 2.13 -4.39
CA ILE A 151 9.74 0.84 -3.94
C ILE A 151 8.67 0.02 -3.20
N GLY A 152 7.96 0.64 -2.26
CA GLY A 152 6.86 -0.02 -1.53
C GLY A 152 5.74 -0.48 -2.48
N GLY A 153 5.35 0.39 -3.41
CA GLY A 153 4.32 0.11 -4.39
C GLY A 153 4.70 -0.98 -5.38
N TRP A 154 5.98 -1.10 -5.72
CA TRP A 154 6.51 -2.20 -6.52
C TRP A 154 6.39 -3.53 -5.78
N VAL A 155 6.78 -3.59 -4.49
CA VAL A 155 6.66 -4.82 -3.68
C VAL A 155 5.19 -5.22 -3.53
N MET A 156 4.30 -4.27 -3.26
CA MET A 156 2.86 -4.53 -3.13
C MET A 156 2.25 -4.99 -4.46
N ALA A 157 2.57 -4.35 -5.59
CA ALA A 157 2.08 -4.78 -6.90
C ALA A 157 2.58 -6.19 -7.26
N LYS A 158 3.85 -6.50 -6.98
CA LYS A 158 4.40 -7.86 -7.12
C LYS A 158 3.62 -8.87 -6.26
N ALA A 159 3.36 -8.55 -5.00
CA ALA A 159 2.57 -9.37 -4.10
C ALA A 159 1.18 -9.65 -4.65
N MET A 160 0.53 -8.63 -5.23
CA MET A 160 -0.80 -8.77 -5.81
C MET A 160 -0.82 -9.75 -6.99
N VAL A 161 0.17 -9.68 -7.88
CA VAL A 161 0.29 -10.58 -9.03
C VAL A 161 0.57 -12.02 -8.57
N GLU A 162 1.51 -12.21 -7.66
CA GLU A 162 1.99 -13.54 -7.26
C GLU A 162 1.02 -14.28 -6.35
N THR A 163 0.34 -13.55 -5.47
CA THR A 163 -0.66 -14.13 -4.56
C THR A 163 -2.05 -14.15 -5.20
N ARG A 164 -2.22 -13.48 -6.34
CA ARG A 164 -3.49 -13.31 -7.06
C ARG A 164 -4.59 -12.72 -6.16
N GLY A 165 -4.23 -11.74 -5.34
CA GLY A 165 -5.14 -11.08 -4.40
C GLY A 165 -4.50 -9.88 -3.70
N MET A 166 -5.32 -9.06 -3.06
CA MET A 166 -4.88 -7.85 -2.38
C MET A 166 -4.51 -8.06 -0.90
N GLY A 167 -4.50 -9.29 -0.39
CA GLY A 167 -4.25 -9.55 1.03
C GLY A 167 -2.90 -9.00 1.53
N TRP A 168 -1.79 -9.40 0.88
CA TRP A 168 -0.46 -8.85 1.20
C TRP A 168 -0.33 -7.35 0.92
N PRO A 169 -0.73 -6.83 -0.25
CA PRO A 169 -0.75 -5.38 -0.50
C PRO A 169 -1.44 -4.60 0.63
N LEU A 170 -2.63 -5.05 1.03
CA LEU A 170 -3.43 -4.40 2.08
C LEU A 170 -2.73 -4.48 3.45
N ILE A 171 -2.16 -5.62 3.83
CA ILE A 171 -1.41 -5.77 5.08
C ILE A 171 -0.21 -4.82 5.11
N LEU A 172 0.62 -4.84 4.05
CA LEU A 172 1.84 -4.04 3.98
C LEU A 172 1.52 -2.54 3.98
N HIS A 173 0.50 -2.13 3.23
CA HIS A 173 0.09 -0.73 3.18
C HIS A 173 -0.55 -0.28 4.50
N THR A 174 -1.39 -1.11 5.12
CA THR A 174 -1.96 -0.80 6.44
C THR A 174 -0.86 -0.59 7.48
N VAL A 175 0.20 -1.40 7.49
CA VAL A 175 1.34 -1.22 8.40
C VAL A 175 2.05 0.11 8.13
N SER A 176 2.28 0.46 6.87
CA SER A 176 2.85 1.75 6.49
C SER A 176 2.01 2.93 6.97
N ASP A 177 0.72 2.91 6.64
CA ASP A 177 -0.21 3.98 6.99
C ASP A 177 -0.39 4.08 8.49
N PHE A 178 -0.53 2.96 9.19
CA PHE A 178 -0.64 2.95 10.64
C PHE A 178 0.58 3.59 11.29
N THR A 179 1.78 3.27 10.82
CA THR A 179 3.03 3.89 11.29
C THR A 179 3.00 5.41 11.11
N ILE A 180 2.61 5.88 9.92
CA ILE A 180 2.53 7.31 9.61
C ILE A 180 1.46 8.00 10.46
N TYR A 181 0.24 7.45 10.53
CA TYR A 181 -0.85 8.00 11.32
C TYR A 181 -0.50 8.08 12.81
N MET A 182 0.14 7.05 13.35
CA MET A 182 0.60 7.08 14.75
C MET A 182 1.58 8.23 14.99
N VAL A 183 2.58 8.42 14.11
CA VAL A 183 3.55 9.52 14.25
C VAL A 183 2.85 10.88 14.15
N VAL A 184 1.97 11.07 13.18
CA VAL A 184 1.25 12.34 12.98
C VAL A 184 0.33 12.66 14.17
N LEU A 185 -0.43 11.69 14.65
CA LEU A 185 -1.37 11.89 15.76
C LEU A 185 -0.64 12.14 17.08
N LEU A 186 0.47 11.43 17.35
CA LEU A 186 1.28 11.65 18.54
C LEU A 186 2.05 12.97 18.52
N ALA A 187 2.34 13.52 17.34
CA ALA A 187 2.90 14.86 17.18
C ALA A 187 1.88 15.98 17.47
N GLY A 188 0.61 15.64 17.74
CA GLY A 188 -0.45 16.62 17.94
C GLY A 188 -0.97 17.23 16.64
N GLY A 189 -0.80 16.52 15.52
CA GLY A 189 -1.24 16.99 14.20
C GLY A 189 -2.75 17.07 14.06
N PHE A 190 -3.31 18.23 14.41
CA PHE A 190 -4.52 18.84 13.86
C PHE A 190 -4.31 20.35 13.73
#